data_AF-A0A292SDX3-F1
#
_entry.id   AF-A0A292SDX3-F1
#
_cell.length_a   1.000
_cell.length_b   1.000
_cell.length_c   1.000
_cell.angle_alpha   90.00
_cell.angle_beta   90.00
_cell.angle_gamma   90.00
#
_symmetry.space_group_name_H-M   'P 1'
#
loop_
_entity.id
_entity.type
_entity.pdbx_description
1 polymer ?
#
loop_
_entity_poly.entity_id
_entity_poly.type
_entity_poly.pdbx_seq_one_letter_code
_entity_poly.pdbx_strand_id
1 'polypeptide(L)'
;MAINGFDYKGFAQNLAQQAFELIPADFNDMQKNYVANTLLNFSTIAGQSLYDEGQFDLDTAIMITQIIAEWSYHKSVDLVRSGIPQQYWDPVMQKIAFTIFEIAKNAFGQNLPQDQILQLIEHHVKKTYLDCVAELKDKNLIDEGLMEQAASQSNIDAMQQQMQQEEQQQQAAAANQGSMPAQGNNIPMPQSRGLAVPPGTDTKILKLATLALLFQKVKQEKVQTILNKFDPNDAQSVIKFMEMPDLGEKVDASVALRCLQEIRTNLPKSRLALSPSKVVAKVQNISQYVQRPHLEQMLKLERPKVKKFVFNALEGEYYEIPPKVANIIATHIEDGV
;
A
#
# COMPACT_ATOMS: atom_id res chain seq x y z
N MET A 1 20.96 25.39 1.40
CA MET A 1 21.73 25.91 2.57
C MET A 1 21.69 24.81 3.61
N ALA A 2 22.82 24.42 4.18
CA ALA A 2 22.86 23.32 5.15
C ALA A 2 21.81 23.48 6.28
N ILE A 3 21.18 22.37 6.69
CA ILE A 3 20.14 22.39 7.73
C ILE A 3 20.82 22.62 9.10
N ASN A 4 20.68 23.82 9.65
CA ASN A 4 21.26 24.17 10.94
C ASN A 4 20.71 23.28 12.06
N GLY A 5 21.60 22.67 12.83
CA GLY A 5 21.26 21.83 13.98
C GLY A 5 21.00 20.35 13.67
N PHE A 6 21.06 19.92 12.40
CA PHE A 6 20.85 18.52 12.06
C PHE A 6 22.15 17.69 12.20
N ASP A 7 22.39 17.09 13.37
CA ASP A 7 23.43 16.07 13.55
C ASP A 7 22.96 14.71 13.02
N TYR A 8 22.90 14.58 11.69
CA TYR A 8 22.45 13.36 11.03
C TYR A 8 23.33 12.14 11.36
N LYS A 9 24.63 12.33 11.64
CA LYS A 9 25.53 11.22 12.01
C LYS A 9 25.22 10.69 13.41
N GLY A 10 25.10 11.59 14.40
CA GLY A 10 24.71 11.21 15.75
C GLY A 10 23.32 10.59 15.78
N PHE A 11 22.37 11.15 15.01
CA PHE A 11 21.03 10.61 14.87
C PHE A 11 21.03 9.18 14.29
N ALA A 12 21.71 8.96 13.16
CA ALA A 12 21.84 7.63 12.56
C ALA A 12 22.48 6.59 13.49
N GLN A 13 23.50 6.99 14.25
CA GLN A 13 24.13 6.13 15.26
C GLN A 13 23.17 5.73 16.37
N ASN A 14 22.37 6.69 16.87
CA ASN A 14 21.38 6.42 17.91
C ASN A 14 20.31 5.42 17.41
N LEU A 15 19.83 5.57 16.17
CA LEU A 15 18.87 4.64 15.58
C LEU A 15 19.45 3.24 15.42
N ALA A 16 20.70 3.13 14.96
CA ALA A 16 21.36 1.84 14.81
C ALA A 16 21.53 1.12 16.16
N GLN A 17 21.85 1.86 17.23
CA GLN A 17 21.94 1.31 18.58
C GLN A 17 20.59 0.81 19.09
N GLN A 18 19.52 1.59 18.91
CA GLN A 18 18.17 1.19 19.30
C GLN A 18 17.71 -0.05 18.52
N ALA A 19 17.95 -0.09 17.21
CA ALA A 19 17.58 -1.21 16.37
C ALA A 19 18.33 -2.50 16.72
N PHE A 20 19.56 -2.41 17.26
CA PHE A 20 20.38 -3.58 17.61
C PHE A 20 19.68 -4.49 18.64
N GLU A 21 18.97 -3.90 19.61
CA GLU A 21 18.23 -4.65 20.63
C GLU A 21 16.98 -5.35 20.07
N LEU A 22 16.48 -4.87 18.93
CA LEU A 22 15.27 -5.40 18.28
C LEU A 22 15.57 -6.52 17.28
N ILE A 23 16.84 -6.68 16.86
CA ILE A 23 17.22 -7.69 15.87
C ILE A 23 16.83 -9.09 16.37
N PRO A 24 16.21 -9.93 15.52
CA PRO A 24 15.78 -11.27 15.93
C PRO A 24 16.90 -12.10 16.57
N ALA A 25 16.59 -12.71 17.72
CA ALA A 25 17.57 -13.45 18.52
C ALA A 25 18.13 -14.68 17.78
N ASP A 26 17.35 -15.24 16.85
CA ASP A 26 17.71 -16.37 16.00
C ASP A 26 18.76 -16.04 14.92
N PHE A 27 19.07 -14.76 14.71
CA PHE A 27 20.09 -14.35 13.75
C PHE A 27 21.50 -14.63 14.29
N ASN A 28 22.39 -15.08 13.40
CA ASN A 28 23.82 -15.18 13.71
C ASN A 28 24.50 -13.80 13.67
N ASP A 29 25.74 -13.72 14.16
CA ASP A 29 26.46 -12.44 14.27
C ASP A 29 26.62 -11.72 12.92
N MET A 30 26.82 -12.45 11.83
CA MET A 30 26.92 -11.86 10.50
C MET A 30 25.59 -11.20 10.09
N GLN A 31 24.47 -11.89 10.30
CA GLN A 31 23.14 -11.38 9.99
C GLN A 31 22.77 -10.18 10.88
N LYS A 32 23.10 -10.23 12.17
CA LYS A 32 22.90 -9.10 13.09
C LYS A 32 23.70 -7.87 12.67
N ASN A 33 24.99 -8.06 12.37
CA ASN A 33 25.85 -6.99 11.88
C ASN A 33 25.36 -6.44 10.54
N TYR A 34 24.86 -7.29 9.64
CA TYR A 34 24.30 -6.87 8.37
C TYR A 34 23.10 -5.92 8.57
N VAL A 35 22.12 -6.32 9.39
CA VAL A 35 20.93 -5.49 9.67
C VAL A 35 21.32 -4.14 10.28
N ALA A 36 22.19 -4.15 11.31
CA ALA A 36 22.62 -2.93 12.00
C ALA A 36 23.39 -1.98 11.06
N ASN A 37 24.35 -2.51 10.29
CA ASN A 37 25.14 -1.72 9.35
C ASN A 37 24.28 -1.18 8.20
N THR A 38 23.28 -1.95 7.75
CA THR A 38 22.37 -1.53 6.67
C THR A 38 21.55 -0.32 7.10
N LEU A 39 20.95 -0.37 8.30
CA LEU A 39 20.23 0.78 8.85
C LEU A 39 21.16 1.99 9.03
N LEU A 40 22.33 1.79 9.66
CA LEU A 40 23.27 2.88 9.91
C LEU A 40 23.72 3.56 8.62
N ASN A 41 24.08 2.78 7.60
CA ASN A 41 24.56 3.29 6.33
C ASN A 41 23.49 4.10 5.61
N PHE A 42 22.27 3.57 5.46
CA PHE A 42 21.23 4.28 4.71
C PHE A 42 20.68 5.50 5.45
N SER A 43 20.52 5.44 6.77
CA SER A 43 20.14 6.61 7.56
C SER A 43 21.20 7.71 7.49
N THR A 44 22.49 7.36 7.55
CA THR A 44 23.59 8.32 7.40
C THR A 44 23.59 8.96 6.02
N ILE A 45 23.45 8.17 4.94
CA ILE A 45 23.44 8.68 3.55
C ILE A 45 22.22 9.58 3.31
N ALA A 46 21.04 9.17 3.77
CA ALA A 46 19.82 9.95 3.63
C ALA A 46 19.91 11.29 4.36
N GLY A 47 20.35 11.25 5.63
CA GLY A 47 20.52 12.45 6.43
C GLY A 47 21.56 13.41 5.86
N GLN A 48 22.68 12.88 5.34
CA GLN A 48 23.69 13.67 4.61
C GLN A 48 23.08 14.35 3.38
N SER A 49 22.33 13.61 2.54
CA SER A 49 21.71 14.17 1.33
C SER A 49 20.75 15.31 1.68
N LEU A 50 19.91 15.13 2.70
CA LEU A 50 18.95 16.15 3.16
C LEU A 50 19.68 17.37 3.72
N TYR A 51 20.72 17.15 4.52
CA TYR A 51 21.56 18.21 5.07
C TYR A 51 22.21 19.04 3.96
N ASP A 52 22.79 18.41 2.95
CA ASP A 52 23.48 19.09 1.86
C ASP A 52 22.52 19.84 0.94
N GLU A 53 21.38 19.23 0.59
CA GLU A 53 20.34 19.86 -0.25
C GLU A 53 19.73 21.08 0.44
N GLY A 54 19.44 20.97 1.74
CA GLY A 54 18.95 22.10 2.53
C GLY A 54 17.60 22.64 2.08
N GLN A 55 16.77 21.77 1.49
CA GLN A 55 15.44 22.10 0.98
C GLN A 55 14.34 21.93 2.03
N PHE A 56 14.63 21.16 3.08
CA PHE A 56 13.69 20.82 4.15
C PHE A 56 14.11 21.49 5.46
N ASP A 57 13.14 21.69 6.35
CA ASP A 57 13.43 22.04 7.74
C ASP A 57 14.00 20.84 8.52
N LEU A 58 14.47 21.12 9.73
CA LEU A 58 15.08 20.13 10.61
C LEU A 58 14.15 18.95 10.90
N ASP A 59 12.89 19.23 11.22
CA ASP A 59 11.91 18.22 11.63
C ASP A 59 11.58 17.27 10.47
N THR A 60 11.40 17.81 9.26
CA THR A 60 11.15 17.01 8.06
C THR A 60 12.38 16.17 7.69
N ALA A 61 13.59 16.73 7.81
CA ALA A 61 14.82 16.00 7.53
C ALA A 61 15.05 14.84 8.51
N ILE A 62 14.76 15.05 9.80
CA ILE A 62 14.76 14.00 10.83
C ILE A 62 13.73 12.92 10.46
N MET A 63 12.50 13.31 10.13
CA MET A 63 11.42 12.38 9.82
C MET A 63 11.72 11.50 8.59
N ILE A 64 12.23 12.08 7.50
CA ILE A 64 12.63 11.31 6.31
C ILE A 64 13.76 10.33 6.67
N THR A 65 14.73 10.77 7.47
CA THR A 65 15.86 9.94 7.89
C THR A 65 15.40 8.77 8.77
N GLN A 66 14.47 9.02 9.69
CA GLN A 66 13.85 8.00 10.55
C GLN A 66 13.14 6.93 9.72
N ILE A 67 12.27 7.37 8.80
CA ILE A 67 11.52 6.49 7.90
C ILE A 67 12.48 5.55 7.15
N ILE A 68 13.57 6.08 6.60
CA ILE A 68 14.55 5.26 5.88
C ILE A 68 15.23 4.27 6.81
N ALA A 69 15.58 4.67 8.02
CA ALA A 69 16.20 3.79 9.01
C ALA A 69 15.29 2.59 9.33
N GLU A 70 14.03 2.86 9.69
CA GLU A 70 13.06 1.83 10.08
C GLU A 70 12.76 0.86 8.94
N TRP A 71 12.46 1.39 7.75
CA TRP A 71 12.20 0.55 6.58
C TRP A 71 13.43 -0.27 6.18
N SER A 72 14.63 0.31 6.29
CA SER A 72 15.89 -0.39 6.02
C SER A 72 16.11 -1.55 7.01
N TYR A 73 15.84 -1.32 8.29
CA TYR A 73 15.87 -2.37 9.30
C TYR A 73 14.91 -3.51 8.96
N HIS A 74 13.61 -3.21 8.80
CA HIS A 74 12.62 -4.26 8.57
C HIS A 74 12.87 -5.01 7.25
N LYS A 75 13.29 -4.33 6.18
CA LYS A 75 13.55 -5.02 4.91
C LYS A 75 14.85 -5.81 4.94
N SER A 76 15.88 -5.36 5.67
CA SER A 76 17.08 -6.17 5.88
C SER A 76 16.76 -7.46 6.66
N VAL A 77 15.87 -7.39 7.65
CA VAL A 77 15.38 -8.59 8.38
C VAL A 77 14.61 -9.53 7.45
N ASP A 78 13.65 -9.02 6.68
CA ASP A 78 12.89 -9.83 5.73
C ASP A 78 13.80 -10.46 4.67
N LEU A 79 14.82 -9.74 4.22
CA LEU A 79 15.78 -10.20 3.22
C LEU A 79 16.66 -11.34 3.77
N VAL A 80 17.09 -11.24 5.03
CA VAL A 80 17.79 -12.36 5.69
C VAL A 80 16.89 -13.59 5.78
N ARG A 81 15.59 -13.41 6.10
CA ARG A 81 14.60 -14.51 6.22
C ARG A 81 14.12 -15.06 4.88
N SER A 82 14.26 -14.29 3.80
CA SER A 82 13.85 -14.68 2.45
C SER A 82 14.60 -15.89 1.90
N GLY A 83 15.80 -16.16 2.42
CA GLY A 83 16.71 -17.18 1.91
C GLY A 83 17.46 -16.76 0.63
N ILE A 84 17.25 -15.54 0.14
CA ILE A 84 18.02 -14.99 -1.00
C ILE A 84 19.52 -15.03 -0.66
N PRO A 85 20.40 -15.44 -1.58
CA PRO A 85 21.85 -15.46 -1.33
C PRO A 85 22.40 -14.09 -0.94
N GLN A 86 23.29 -14.06 0.05
CA GLN A 86 23.85 -12.84 0.65
C GLN A 86 24.46 -11.87 -0.37
N GLN A 87 25.09 -12.38 -1.43
CA GLN A 87 25.69 -11.57 -2.48
C GLN A 87 24.70 -10.65 -3.22
N TYR A 88 23.39 -10.89 -3.07
CA TYR A 88 22.34 -10.07 -3.66
C TYR A 88 21.66 -9.15 -2.63
N TRP A 89 22.04 -9.20 -1.36
CA TRP A 89 21.38 -8.42 -0.33
C TRP A 89 21.58 -6.90 -0.52
N ASP A 90 22.83 -6.46 -0.68
CA ASP A 90 23.14 -5.04 -0.86
C ASP A 90 22.48 -4.43 -2.11
N PRO A 91 22.56 -5.04 -3.32
CA PRO A 91 21.87 -4.50 -4.50
C PRO A 91 20.36 -4.35 -4.32
N VAL A 92 19.71 -5.29 -3.64
CA VAL A 92 18.26 -5.23 -3.36
C VAL A 92 17.97 -4.11 -2.38
N MET A 93 18.72 -4.04 -1.28
CA MET A 93 18.55 -3.02 -0.25
C MET A 93 18.82 -1.61 -0.76
N GLN A 94 19.81 -1.41 -1.63
CA GLN A 94 20.09 -0.11 -2.24
C GLN A 94 18.91 0.40 -3.08
N LYS A 95 18.30 -0.46 -3.90
CA LYS A 95 17.10 -0.11 -4.68
C LYS A 95 15.93 0.25 -3.78
N ILE A 96 15.74 -0.48 -2.68
CA ILE A 96 14.69 -0.22 -1.69
C ILE A 96 14.94 1.12 -0.98
N ALA A 97 16.14 1.34 -0.44
CA ALA A 97 16.52 2.56 0.26
C ALA A 97 16.37 3.80 -0.63
N PHE A 98 16.82 3.72 -1.88
CA PHE A 98 16.64 4.78 -2.87
C PHE A 98 15.15 5.08 -3.12
N THR A 99 14.33 4.03 -3.25
CA THR A 99 12.89 4.18 -3.45
C THR A 99 12.22 4.86 -2.26
N ILE A 100 12.55 4.46 -1.03
CA ILE A 100 12.01 5.09 0.19
C ILE A 100 12.40 6.57 0.22
N PHE A 101 13.68 6.88 -0.02
CA PHE A 101 14.18 8.25 -0.01
C PHE A 101 13.46 9.13 -1.03
N GLU A 102 13.37 8.70 -2.29
CA GLU A 102 12.73 9.50 -3.34
C GLU A 102 11.23 9.68 -3.11
N ILE A 103 10.52 8.63 -2.69
CA ILE A 103 9.08 8.74 -2.41
C ILE A 103 8.82 9.63 -1.19
N ALA A 104 9.57 9.43 -0.10
CA ALA A 104 9.46 10.28 1.10
C ALA A 104 9.74 11.74 0.74
N LYS A 105 10.87 12.02 0.10
CA LYS A 105 11.28 13.39 -0.27
C LYS A 105 10.22 14.10 -1.12
N ASN A 106 9.70 13.42 -2.15
CA ASN A 106 8.67 13.98 -3.02
C ASN A 106 7.33 14.18 -2.30
N ALA A 107 6.98 13.28 -1.38
CA ALA A 107 5.70 13.33 -0.66
C ALA A 107 5.70 14.41 0.43
N PHE A 108 6.81 14.56 1.17
CA PHE A 108 7.00 15.68 2.09
C PHE A 108 7.07 17.02 1.37
N GLY A 109 7.75 17.09 0.21
CA GLY A 109 7.76 18.31 -0.62
C GLY A 109 6.38 18.72 -1.13
N GLN A 110 5.43 17.78 -1.22
CA GLN A 110 4.03 18.02 -1.57
C GLN A 110 3.12 18.27 -0.35
N ASN A 111 3.68 18.29 0.88
CA ASN A 111 2.94 18.42 2.13
C ASN A 111 1.80 17.39 2.26
N LEU A 112 2.05 16.15 1.82
CA LEU A 112 1.09 15.07 2.03
C LEU A 112 0.99 14.73 3.52
N PRO A 113 -0.18 14.30 4.02
CA PRO A 113 -0.30 13.78 5.38
C PRO A 113 0.61 12.56 5.58
N GLN A 114 1.24 12.45 6.75
CA GLN A 114 2.20 11.39 7.07
C GLN A 114 1.65 9.97 6.82
N ASP A 115 0.39 9.70 7.17
CA ASP A 115 -0.28 8.43 6.86
C ASP A 115 -0.25 8.08 5.37
N GLN A 116 -0.45 9.08 4.50
CA GLN A 116 -0.41 8.88 3.05
C GLN A 116 1.03 8.69 2.57
N ILE A 117 1.99 9.39 3.17
CA ILE A 117 3.42 9.21 2.89
C ILE A 117 3.82 7.76 3.18
N LEU A 118 3.46 7.24 4.36
CA LEU A 118 3.77 5.86 4.75
C LEU A 118 3.11 4.83 3.83
N GLN A 119 1.85 5.03 3.44
CA GLN A 119 1.16 4.16 2.47
C GLN A 119 1.82 4.16 1.10
N LEU A 120 2.26 5.33 0.61
CA LEU A 120 2.98 5.44 -0.66
C LEU A 120 4.32 4.72 -0.58
N ILE A 121 5.09 4.94 0.48
CA ILE A 121 6.37 4.27 0.71
C ILE A 121 6.15 2.76 0.73
N GLU A 122 5.18 2.27 1.50
CA GLU A 122 4.84 0.86 1.58
C GLU A 122 4.58 0.26 0.19
N HIS A 123 3.68 0.89 -0.58
CA HIS A 123 3.33 0.41 -1.91
C HIS A 123 4.56 0.28 -2.80
N HIS A 124 5.40 1.31 -2.80
CA HIS A 124 6.59 1.38 -3.64
C HIS A 124 7.71 0.45 -3.16
N VAL A 125 7.91 0.29 -1.85
CA VAL A 125 8.87 -0.66 -1.27
C VAL A 125 8.47 -2.09 -1.60
N LYS A 126 7.21 -2.46 -1.40
CA LYS A 126 6.70 -3.80 -1.71
C LYS A 126 6.87 -4.12 -3.18
N LYS A 127 6.49 -3.19 -4.05
CA LYS A 127 6.69 -3.34 -5.49
C LYS A 127 8.16 -3.50 -5.84
N THR A 128 9.03 -2.63 -5.34
CA THR A 128 10.47 -2.66 -5.63
C THR A 128 11.12 -3.96 -5.17
N TYR A 129 10.76 -4.44 -3.98
CA TYR A 129 11.23 -5.74 -3.48
C TYR A 129 10.79 -6.89 -4.39
N LEU A 130 9.49 -6.96 -4.73
CA LEU A 130 8.98 -8.02 -5.61
C LEU A 130 9.60 -7.97 -7.02
N ASP A 131 9.81 -6.78 -7.56
CA ASP A 131 10.48 -6.57 -8.85
C ASP A 131 11.95 -7.05 -8.78
N CYS A 132 12.65 -6.77 -7.68
CA CYS A 132 14.01 -7.28 -7.44
C CYS A 132 14.05 -8.81 -7.35
N VAL A 133 13.12 -9.43 -6.62
CA VAL A 133 13.02 -10.90 -6.52
C VAL A 133 12.73 -11.52 -7.89
N ALA A 134 11.80 -10.93 -8.64
CA ALA A 134 11.49 -11.37 -10.00
C ALA A 134 12.72 -11.25 -10.93
N GLU A 135 13.49 -10.16 -10.84
CA GLU A 135 14.72 -9.97 -11.61
C GLU A 135 15.78 -11.05 -11.28
N LEU A 136 15.95 -11.40 -10.00
CA LEU A 136 16.86 -12.47 -9.60
C LEU A 136 16.42 -13.82 -10.18
N LYS A 137 15.11 -14.09 -10.20
CA LYS A 137 14.54 -15.30 -10.77
C LYS A 137 14.69 -15.34 -12.30
N ASP A 138 14.41 -14.24 -12.99
CA ASP A 138 14.52 -14.14 -14.46
C ASP A 138 15.97 -14.33 -14.94
N LYS A 139 16.94 -13.95 -14.09
CA LYS A 139 18.37 -14.21 -14.32
C LYS A 139 18.82 -15.62 -13.90
N ASN A 140 17.91 -16.49 -13.46
CA ASN A 140 18.18 -17.83 -12.92
C ASN A 140 19.14 -17.83 -11.72
N LEU A 141 19.12 -16.77 -10.91
CA LEU A 141 19.96 -16.64 -9.70
C LEU A 141 19.27 -17.21 -8.46
N ILE A 142 17.95 -17.37 -8.51
CA ILE A 142 17.09 -18.04 -7.52
C ILE A 142 16.06 -18.90 -8.25
N ASP A 143 15.52 -19.91 -7.58
CA ASP A 143 14.45 -20.75 -8.11
C ASP A 143 13.04 -20.20 -7.76
N GLU A 144 12.00 -20.83 -8.32
CA GLU A 144 10.60 -20.43 -8.12
C GLU A 144 10.16 -20.59 -6.65
N GLY A 145 10.64 -21.62 -5.94
CA GLY A 145 10.31 -21.85 -4.54
C GLY A 145 10.88 -20.77 -3.63
N LEU A 146 12.12 -20.36 -3.89
CA LEU A 146 12.77 -19.27 -3.18
C LEU A 146 12.12 -17.92 -3.50
N MET A 147 11.67 -17.70 -4.73
CA MET A 147 10.87 -16.52 -5.09
C MET A 147 9.56 -16.44 -4.30
N GLU A 148 8.81 -17.55 -4.21
CA GLU A 148 7.55 -17.60 -3.45
C GLU A 148 7.78 -17.38 -1.95
N GLN A 149 8.81 -18.03 -1.37
CA GLN A 149 9.21 -17.80 0.01
C GLN A 149 9.57 -16.34 0.24
N ALA A 150 10.43 -15.76 -0.58
CA ALA A 150 10.86 -14.37 -0.47
C ALA A 150 9.67 -13.41 -0.55
N ALA A 151 8.74 -13.64 -1.49
CA ALA A 151 7.54 -12.83 -1.64
C ALA A 151 6.60 -12.90 -0.41
N SER A 152 6.59 -14.04 0.30
CA SER A 152 5.78 -14.23 1.52
C SER A 152 6.34 -13.55 2.77
N GLN A 153 7.62 -13.17 2.79
CA GLN A 153 8.29 -12.61 3.98
C GLN A 153 7.97 -11.13 4.25
N SER A 154 7.10 -10.48 3.46
CA SER A 154 6.74 -9.08 3.69
C SER A 154 5.91 -8.90 4.96
N ASN A 155 6.56 -8.80 6.12
CA ASN A 155 5.94 -8.48 7.42
C ASN A 155 5.65 -6.97 7.55
N ILE A 156 5.07 -6.37 6.50
CA ILE A 156 4.91 -4.92 6.39
C ILE A 156 3.71 -4.42 7.20
N ASP A 157 2.63 -5.21 7.29
CA ASP A 157 1.43 -4.86 8.07
C ASP A 157 1.70 -4.71 9.58
N ALA A 158 2.72 -5.41 10.11
CA ALA A 158 3.12 -5.30 11.51
C ALA A 158 3.85 -3.98 11.82
N MET A 159 4.58 -3.42 10.84
CA MET A 159 5.35 -2.18 10.98
C MET A 159 4.45 -0.96 11.16
N GLN A 160 3.35 -0.89 10.38
CA GLN A 160 2.39 0.20 10.48
C GLN A 160 1.72 0.24 11.86
N GLN A 161 1.42 -0.93 12.43
CA GLN A 161 0.87 -1.01 13.79
C GLN A 161 1.89 -0.54 14.84
N GLN A 162 3.18 -0.82 14.64
CA GLN A 162 4.22 -0.42 15.57
C GLN A 162 4.52 1.09 15.49
N MET A 163 4.68 1.66 14.29
CA MET A 163 4.86 3.11 14.11
C MET A 163 3.67 3.90 14.68
N GLN A 164 2.44 3.44 14.45
CA GLN A 164 1.25 4.08 15.02
C GLN A 164 1.22 4.01 16.55
N GLN A 165 1.74 2.93 17.15
CA GLN A 165 1.85 2.80 18.60
C GLN A 165 2.95 3.70 19.19
N GLU A 166 4.08 3.84 18.50
CA GLU A 166 5.19 4.70 18.93
C GLU A 166 4.81 6.20 18.84
N GLU A 167 4.07 6.61 17.81
CA GLU A 167 3.50 7.96 17.73
C GLU A 167 2.49 8.25 18.84
N GLN A 168 1.63 7.28 19.17
CA GLN A 168 0.71 7.40 20.30
C GLN A 168 1.45 7.51 21.64
N GLN A 169 2.58 6.83 21.81
CA GLN A 169 3.41 6.93 23.01
C GLN A 169 4.17 8.26 23.09
N GLN A 170 4.70 8.79 21.98
CA GLN A 170 5.38 10.08 21.96
C GLN A 170 4.39 11.24 22.23
N GLN A 171 3.16 11.17 21.69
CA GLN A 171 2.11 12.15 21.99
C GLN A 171 1.64 12.06 23.46
N ALA A 172 1.60 10.87 24.05
CA ALA A 172 1.26 10.69 25.47
C ALA A 172 2.37 11.20 26.42
N ALA A 173 3.65 11.06 26.04
CA ALA A 173 4.78 11.54 26.83
C ALA A 173 4.88 13.08 26.84
N ALA A 174 4.57 13.74 25.72
CA ALA A 174 4.52 15.21 25.63
C ALA A 174 3.39 15.83 26.48
N ALA A 175 2.29 15.09 26.71
CA ALA A 175 1.20 15.54 27.58
C ALA A 175 1.53 15.45 29.08
N ASN A 176 2.58 14.71 29.47
CA ASN A 176 2.88 14.41 30.88
C ASN A 176 4.01 15.26 31.50
N GLN A 177 4.68 16.14 30.74
CA GLN A 177 5.70 17.08 31.25
C GLN A 177 5.14 18.50 31.52
N GLY A 178 3.88 18.61 31.92
CA GLY A 178 3.20 19.87 32.23
C GLY A 178 2.62 19.92 33.65
N SER A 179 3.41 19.70 34.69
CA SER A 179 2.95 19.86 36.08
C SER A 179 4.04 20.34 37.03
N MET A 180 4.33 21.65 36.95
CA MET A 180 4.90 22.42 38.06
C MET A 180 3.79 23.35 38.60
N PRO A 181 3.53 23.38 39.92
CA PRO A 181 2.42 24.17 40.46
C PRO A 181 2.88 25.62 40.69
N ALA A 182 2.18 26.58 40.06
CA ALA A 182 2.28 28.00 40.39
C ALA A 182 0.91 28.56 40.73
N GLN A 183 0.92 29.44 41.72
CA GLN A 183 -0.16 29.81 42.62
C GLN A 183 -1.01 30.97 42.08
N GLY A 184 -2.34 30.75 42.02
CA GLY A 184 -3.44 31.71 42.22
C GLY A 184 -3.50 33.03 41.42
N ASN A 185 -4.49 33.17 40.52
CA ASN A 185 -5.55 34.20 40.61
C ASN A 185 -6.65 34.02 39.52
N ASN A 186 -7.92 34.15 39.91
CA ASN A 186 -9.14 34.27 39.06
C ASN A 186 -8.99 35.42 38.03
N ILE A 187 -9.61 35.44 36.82
CA ILE A 187 -11.04 35.48 36.43
C ILE A 187 -11.21 35.10 34.91
N PRO A 188 -12.42 35.04 34.28
CA PRO A 188 -13.27 33.88 33.99
C PRO A 188 -13.33 33.40 32.50
N MET A 189 -13.82 32.17 32.31
CA MET A 189 -14.22 31.52 31.04
C MET A 189 -15.26 32.30 30.21
N PRO A 190 -15.27 32.07 28.88
CA PRO A 190 -16.47 31.69 28.15
C PRO A 190 -16.49 30.17 27.84
N GLN A 191 -17.67 29.59 27.96
CA GLN A 191 -17.99 28.20 27.65
C GLN A 191 -17.62 27.80 26.21
N SER A 192 -16.84 26.73 26.07
CA SER A 192 -17.04 25.74 25.02
C SER A 192 -16.51 24.39 25.50
N ARG A 193 -17.40 23.52 25.97
CA ARG A 193 -17.13 22.08 26.09
C ARG A 193 -17.04 21.51 24.68
N GLY A 194 -15.85 21.56 24.09
CA GLY A 194 -15.42 20.64 23.05
C GLY A 194 -14.46 19.65 23.68
N LEU A 195 -14.84 18.37 23.71
CA LEU A 195 -13.90 17.29 24.01
C LEU A 195 -12.76 17.41 22.98
N ALA A 196 -11.52 17.60 23.45
CA ALA A 196 -10.35 17.45 22.60
C ALA A 196 -10.22 15.96 22.26
N VAL A 197 -10.42 15.61 21.00
CA VAL A 197 -10.33 14.24 20.47
C VAL A 197 -9.00 14.10 19.74
N PRO A 198 -8.24 12.99 19.94
CA PRO A 198 -6.98 12.75 19.24
C PRO A 198 -7.16 12.57 17.72
N PRO A 199 -6.25 13.07 16.86
CA PRO A 199 -6.35 12.89 15.41
C PRO A 199 -5.92 11.46 14.99
N GLY A 200 -6.73 10.79 14.16
CA GLY A 200 -6.39 9.50 13.52
C GLY A 200 -7.47 8.41 13.67
N THR A 201 -8.23 8.42 14.76
CA THR A 201 -9.34 7.46 15.00
C THR A 201 -10.53 7.65 14.05
N ASP A 202 -10.73 8.87 13.56
CA ASP A 202 -11.89 9.22 12.72
C ASP A 202 -11.86 8.55 11.34
N THR A 203 -10.70 8.42 10.70
CA THR A 203 -10.64 7.98 9.29
C THR A 203 -11.03 6.51 9.11
N LYS A 204 -10.55 5.61 9.99
CA LYS A 204 -10.90 4.18 9.91
C LYS A 204 -12.36 3.96 10.27
N ILE A 205 -12.83 4.58 11.36
CA ILE A 205 -14.23 4.49 11.81
C ILE A 205 -15.17 4.99 10.71
N LEU A 206 -14.83 6.11 10.08
CA LEU A 206 -15.60 6.70 8.98
C LEU A 206 -15.62 5.83 7.72
N LYS A 207 -14.51 5.17 7.38
CA LYS A 207 -14.46 4.20 6.27
C LYS A 207 -15.34 2.97 6.55
N LEU A 208 -15.30 2.43 7.77
CA LEU A 208 -16.15 1.31 8.17
C LEU A 208 -17.64 1.69 8.22
N ALA A 209 -17.96 2.90 8.71
CA ALA A 209 -19.31 3.45 8.69
C ALA A 209 -19.82 3.67 7.26
N THR A 210 -18.97 4.20 6.37
CA THR A 210 -19.30 4.39 4.94
C THR A 210 -19.51 3.04 4.23
N LEU A 211 -18.69 2.03 4.56
CA LEU A 211 -18.86 0.67 4.05
C LEU A 211 -20.17 0.03 4.56
N ALA A 212 -20.55 0.29 5.81
CA ALA A 212 -21.82 -0.15 6.37
C ALA A 212 -23.03 0.47 5.65
N LEU A 213 -22.97 1.76 5.33
CA LEU A 213 -24.01 2.44 4.51
C LEU A 213 -24.15 1.78 3.13
N LEU A 214 -23.04 1.38 2.50
CA LEU A 214 -23.07 0.63 1.25
C LEU A 214 -23.70 -0.75 1.44
N PHE A 215 -23.32 -1.47 2.50
CA PHE A 215 -23.80 -2.83 2.76
C PHE A 215 -25.28 -2.87 3.13
N GLN A 216 -25.83 -1.84 3.77
CA GLN A 216 -27.29 -1.68 3.96
C GLN A 216 -28.08 -1.64 2.64
N LYS A 217 -27.43 -1.34 1.51
CA LYS A 217 -28.04 -1.32 0.16
C LYS A 217 -27.74 -2.58 -0.67
N VAL A 218 -26.96 -3.52 -0.16
CA VAL A 218 -26.55 -4.76 -0.84
C VAL A 218 -27.32 -5.96 -0.26
N LYS A 219 -27.53 -7.02 -1.06
CA LYS A 219 -28.15 -8.27 -0.57
C LYS A 219 -27.31 -8.89 0.56
N GLN A 220 -27.96 -9.26 1.67
CA GLN A 220 -27.29 -9.76 2.89
C GLN A 220 -26.36 -10.96 2.66
N GLU A 221 -26.74 -11.90 1.79
CA GLU A 221 -25.89 -13.06 1.45
C GLU A 221 -24.51 -12.65 0.88
N LYS A 222 -24.48 -11.57 0.08
CA LYS A 222 -23.24 -11.03 -0.48
C LYS A 222 -22.44 -10.26 0.57
N VAL A 223 -23.14 -9.54 1.46
CA VAL A 223 -22.50 -8.82 2.57
C VAL A 223 -21.77 -9.79 3.49
N GLN A 224 -22.41 -10.88 3.91
CA GLN A 224 -21.78 -11.87 4.78
C GLN A 224 -20.55 -12.52 4.12
N THR A 225 -20.64 -12.82 2.82
CA THR A 225 -19.51 -13.37 2.05
C THR A 225 -18.31 -12.42 2.03
N ILE A 226 -18.56 -11.10 2.02
CA ILE A 226 -17.51 -10.08 2.04
C ILE A 226 -16.97 -9.90 3.47
N LEU A 227 -17.85 -9.80 4.48
CA LEU A 227 -17.47 -9.65 5.89
C LEU A 227 -16.61 -10.82 6.40
N ASN A 228 -16.84 -12.04 5.91
CA ASN A 228 -16.02 -13.21 6.25
C ASN A 228 -14.56 -13.09 5.78
N LYS A 229 -14.23 -12.10 4.95
CA LYS A 229 -12.86 -11.82 4.49
C LYS A 229 -12.19 -10.67 5.25
N PHE A 230 -12.92 -9.98 6.11
CA PHE A 230 -12.38 -8.94 6.98
C PHE A 230 -11.83 -9.60 8.24
N ASP A 231 -10.96 -8.89 8.96
CA ASP A 231 -10.62 -9.31 10.31
C ASP A 231 -11.89 -9.25 11.20
N PRO A 232 -11.97 -10.09 12.25
CA PRO A 232 -13.17 -10.17 13.08
C PRO A 232 -13.58 -8.86 13.75
N ASN A 233 -12.63 -7.98 14.07
CA ASN A 233 -12.90 -6.72 14.78
C ASN A 233 -13.50 -5.67 13.83
N ASP A 234 -12.96 -5.54 12.62
CA ASP A 234 -13.53 -4.63 11.62
C ASP A 234 -14.87 -5.15 11.10
N ALA A 235 -15.02 -6.47 10.92
CA ALA A 235 -16.29 -7.08 10.55
C ALA A 235 -17.39 -6.78 11.58
N GLN A 236 -17.10 -6.95 12.88
CA GLN A 236 -18.03 -6.60 13.96
C GLN A 236 -18.37 -5.11 13.99
N SER A 237 -17.39 -4.25 13.74
CA SER A 237 -17.59 -2.80 13.68
C SER A 237 -18.53 -2.41 12.53
N VAL A 238 -18.36 -3.00 11.34
CA VAL A 238 -19.24 -2.79 10.19
C VAL A 238 -20.66 -3.30 10.47
N ILE A 239 -20.80 -4.48 11.08
CA ILE A 239 -22.11 -5.03 11.49
C ILE A 239 -22.81 -4.07 12.46
N LYS A 240 -22.10 -3.57 13.47
CA LYS A 240 -22.63 -2.62 14.45
C LYS A 240 -23.10 -1.30 13.80
N PHE A 241 -22.38 -0.82 12.80
CA PHE A 241 -22.81 0.35 12.02
C PHE A 241 -24.02 0.03 11.14
N MET A 242 -24.08 -1.15 10.50
CA MET A 242 -25.24 -1.55 9.70
C MET A 242 -26.54 -1.64 10.50
N GLU A 243 -26.45 -1.92 11.80
CA GLU A 243 -27.59 -1.93 12.72
C GLU A 243 -28.06 -0.54 13.16
N MET A 244 -27.32 0.53 12.85
CA MET A 244 -27.70 1.91 13.17
C MET A 244 -28.66 2.47 12.11
N PRO A 245 -29.92 2.80 12.46
CA PRO A 245 -30.91 3.31 11.51
C PRO A 245 -30.66 4.77 11.09
N ASP A 246 -29.95 5.54 11.93
CA ASP A 246 -29.63 6.97 11.73
C ASP A 246 -28.22 7.19 11.19
N LEU A 247 -27.52 6.13 10.78
CA LEU A 247 -26.13 6.22 10.30
C LEU A 247 -25.98 7.18 9.11
N GLY A 248 -26.97 7.21 8.22
CA GLY A 248 -26.96 8.08 7.04
C GLY A 248 -27.03 9.57 7.35
N GLU A 249 -27.53 9.95 8.53
CA GLU A 249 -27.59 11.34 8.99
C GLU A 249 -26.31 11.73 9.75
N LYS A 250 -25.63 10.73 10.33
CA LYS A 250 -24.39 10.91 11.11
C LYS A 250 -23.12 10.94 10.27
N VAL A 251 -23.17 10.44 9.04
CA VAL A 251 -22.04 10.44 8.12
C VAL A 251 -22.24 11.54 7.08
N ASP A 252 -21.31 12.49 7.01
CA ASP A 252 -21.34 13.53 6.00
C ASP A 252 -21.28 12.94 4.57
N ALA A 253 -22.21 13.38 3.72
CA ALA A 253 -22.36 12.83 2.37
C ALA A 253 -21.15 13.08 1.47
N SER A 254 -20.47 14.24 1.62
CA SER A 254 -19.28 14.57 0.83
C SER A 254 -18.09 13.69 1.22
N VAL A 255 -17.98 13.39 2.52
CA VAL A 255 -16.92 12.53 3.04
C VAL A 255 -17.19 11.05 2.72
N ALA A 256 -18.44 10.59 2.84
CA ALA A 256 -18.83 9.24 2.41
C ALA A 256 -18.53 9.02 0.92
N LEU A 257 -18.84 9.99 0.05
CA LEU A 257 -18.53 9.90 -1.38
C LEU A 257 -17.02 9.82 -1.64
N ARG A 258 -16.20 10.57 -0.91
CA ARG A 258 -14.74 10.49 -1.00
C ARG A 258 -14.23 9.11 -0.57
N CYS A 259 -14.72 8.57 0.54
CA CYS A 259 -14.36 7.22 0.99
C CYS A 259 -14.80 6.14 -0.02
N LEU A 260 -15.99 6.27 -0.63
CA LEU A 260 -16.44 5.35 -1.68
C LEU A 260 -15.59 5.44 -2.96
N GLN A 261 -15.14 6.64 -3.33
CA GLN A 261 -14.21 6.83 -4.43
C GLN A 261 -12.87 6.16 -4.14
N GLU A 262 -12.32 6.34 -2.93
CA GLU A 262 -11.10 5.66 -2.49
C GLU A 262 -11.27 4.13 -2.50
N ILE A 263 -12.39 3.60 -2.00
CA ILE A 263 -12.67 2.17 -2.08
C ILE A 263 -12.73 1.73 -3.54
N ARG A 264 -13.40 2.46 -4.42
CA ARG A 264 -13.48 2.15 -5.85
C ARG A 264 -12.11 2.15 -6.53
N THR A 265 -11.22 3.07 -6.19
CA THR A 265 -9.87 3.15 -6.79
C THR A 265 -8.93 2.09 -6.26
N ASN A 266 -9.12 1.65 -5.02
CA ASN A 266 -8.27 0.68 -4.33
C ASN A 266 -8.80 -0.76 -4.38
N LEU A 267 -10.07 -0.97 -4.73
CA LEU A 267 -10.54 -2.28 -5.12
C LEU A 267 -9.62 -2.77 -6.24
N PRO A 268 -9.12 -4.02 -6.16
CA PRO A 268 -8.35 -4.59 -7.25
C PRO A 268 -9.15 -4.32 -8.52
N LYS A 269 -8.60 -3.54 -9.47
CA LYS A 269 -9.12 -3.52 -10.83
C LYS A 269 -9.12 -4.98 -11.18
N SER A 270 -10.29 -5.61 -11.12
CA SER A 270 -10.34 -7.06 -11.16
C SER A 270 -9.46 -7.42 -12.34
N ARG A 271 -8.38 -8.19 -12.10
CA ARG A 271 -7.82 -9.01 -13.17
C ARG A 271 -9.05 -9.77 -13.57
N LEU A 272 -9.77 -9.27 -14.58
CA LEU A 272 -11.06 -9.77 -14.95
C LEU A 272 -10.78 -11.25 -15.08
N ALA A 273 -11.36 -12.05 -14.19
CA ALA A 273 -11.45 -13.46 -14.45
C ALA A 273 -12.17 -13.47 -15.80
N LEU A 274 -11.40 -13.63 -16.87
CA LEU A 274 -11.86 -13.58 -18.24
C LEU A 274 -12.67 -14.86 -18.35
N SER A 275 -13.91 -14.78 -17.91
CA SER A 275 -14.84 -15.87 -18.07
C SER A 275 -15.16 -15.94 -19.56
N PRO A 276 -15.27 -17.15 -20.12
CA PRO A 276 -15.78 -17.37 -21.46
C PRO A 276 -16.98 -16.48 -21.81
N SER A 277 -17.93 -16.35 -20.86
CA SER A 277 -19.12 -15.51 -20.97
C SER A 277 -18.83 -14.01 -21.16
N LYS A 278 -17.83 -13.46 -20.47
CA LYS A 278 -17.48 -12.03 -20.59
C LYS A 278 -16.82 -11.74 -21.93
N VAL A 279 -16.01 -12.68 -22.43
CA VAL A 279 -15.37 -12.53 -23.73
C VAL A 279 -16.39 -12.67 -24.86
N VAL A 280 -17.34 -13.59 -24.75
CA VAL A 280 -18.48 -13.71 -25.68
C VAL A 280 -19.30 -12.42 -25.72
N ALA A 281 -19.69 -11.90 -24.54
CA ALA A 281 -20.43 -10.64 -24.45
C ALA A 281 -19.65 -9.47 -25.08
N LYS A 282 -18.32 -9.43 -24.91
CA LYS A 282 -17.47 -8.43 -25.56
C LYS A 282 -17.54 -8.52 -27.08
N VAL A 283 -17.43 -9.73 -27.66
CA VAL A 283 -17.54 -9.93 -29.11
C VAL A 283 -18.96 -9.60 -29.62
N GLN A 284 -20.00 -9.92 -28.87
CA GLN A 284 -21.38 -9.55 -29.21
C GLN A 284 -21.65 -8.04 -29.15
N ASN A 285 -20.96 -7.30 -28.27
CA ASN A 285 -21.08 -5.84 -28.27
C ASN A 285 -20.48 -5.22 -29.52
N ILE A 286 -19.41 -5.80 -30.08
CA ILE A 286 -18.80 -5.32 -31.33
C ILE A 286 -19.80 -5.41 -32.50
N SER A 287 -20.65 -6.45 -32.56
CA SER A 287 -21.65 -6.57 -33.63
C SER A 287 -22.78 -5.54 -33.56
N GLN A 288 -22.88 -4.77 -32.47
CA GLN A 288 -23.78 -3.61 -32.40
C GLN A 288 -23.29 -2.45 -33.26
N TYR A 289 -21.97 -2.36 -33.49
CA TYR A 289 -21.33 -1.26 -34.23
C TYR A 289 -20.73 -1.71 -35.57
N VAL A 290 -20.51 -3.02 -35.74
CA VAL A 290 -19.92 -3.62 -36.95
C VAL A 290 -20.85 -4.63 -37.58
N GLN A 291 -21.16 -4.44 -38.86
CA GLN A 291 -21.99 -5.39 -39.59
C GLN A 291 -21.22 -6.66 -39.96
N ARG A 292 -21.91 -7.80 -39.98
CA ARG A 292 -21.35 -9.14 -40.28
C ARG A 292 -20.50 -9.20 -41.56
N PRO A 293 -20.86 -8.58 -42.70
CA PRO A 293 -20.03 -8.60 -43.91
C PRO A 293 -18.67 -7.92 -43.72
N HIS A 294 -18.60 -6.88 -42.89
CA HIS A 294 -17.36 -6.18 -42.58
C HIS A 294 -16.45 -7.04 -41.69
N LEU A 295 -17.03 -7.71 -40.68
CA LEU A 295 -16.30 -8.69 -39.85
C LEU A 295 -15.74 -9.85 -40.69
N GLU A 296 -16.51 -10.35 -41.67
CA GLU A 296 -16.04 -11.40 -42.60
C GLU A 296 -14.85 -10.93 -43.45
N GLN A 297 -14.85 -9.66 -43.87
CA GLN A 297 -13.75 -9.06 -44.60
C GLN A 297 -12.51 -8.85 -43.72
N MET A 298 -12.67 -8.31 -42.51
CA MET A 298 -11.58 -8.12 -41.54
C MET A 298 -10.91 -9.45 -41.20
N LEU A 299 -11.71 -10.50 -40.99
CA LEU A 299 -11.20 -11.81 -40.63
C LEU A 299 -10.76 -12.63 -41.84
N LYS A 300 -10.84 -12.14 -43.09
CA LYS A 300 -10.59 -12.95 -44.30
C LYS A 300 -9.24 -13.67 -44.29
N LEU A 301 -8.18 -13.00 -43.84
CA LEU A 301 -6.82 -13.54 -43.78
C LEU A 301 -6.49 -14.30 -42.48
N GLU A 302 -7.42 -14.31 -41.52
CA GLU A 302 -7.19 -14.91 -40.20
C GLU A 302 -7.26 -16.44 -40.19
N ARG A 303 -6.62 -17.01 -39.16
CA ARG A 303 -6.59 -18.45 -38.94
C ARG A 303 -8.01 -19.01 -38.74
N PRO A 304 -8.32 -20.24 -39.22
CA PRO A 304 -9.66 -20.83 -39.09
C PRO A 304 -10.19 -20.87 -37.65
N LYS A 305 -9.32 -21.08 -36.65
CA LYS A 305 -9.71 -21.09 -35.22
C LYS A 305 -10.19 -19.73 -34.73
N VAL A 306 -9.57 -18.63 -35.20
CA VAL A 306 -9.97 -17.25 -34.84
C VAL A 306 -11.34 -16.95 -35.43
N LYS A 307 -11.54 -17.27 -36.72
CA LYS A 307 -12.84 -17.15 -37.40
C LYS A 307 -13.94 -17.91 -36.66
N LYS A 308 -13.72 -19.19 -36.35
CA LYS A 308 -14.66 -20.03 -35.61
C LYS A 308 -15.00 -19.44 -34.24
N PHE A 309 -14.01 -18.96 -33.50
CA PHE A 309 -14.26 -18.30 -32.22
C PHE A 309 -15.16 -17.07 -32.35
N VAL A 310 -14.86 -16.16 -33.30
CA VAL A 310 -15.64 -14.92 -33.44
C VAL A 310 -17.08 -15.22 -33.86
N PHE A 311 -17.30 -16.08 -34.85
CA PHE A 311 -18.65 -16.40 -35.30
C PHE A 311 -19.46 -17.19 -34.27
N ASN A 312 -18.85 -18.15 -33.57
CA ASN A 312 -19.54 -18.84 -32.47
C ASN A 312 -19.89 -17.88 -31.33
N ALA A 313 -19.00 -16.93 -31.01
CA ALA A 313 -19.24 -15.93 -29.98
C ALA A 313 -20.39 -14.97 -30.36
N LEU A 314 -20.57 -14.65 -31.65
CA LEU A 314 -21.75 -13.89 -32.11
C LEU A 314 -23.06 -14.64 -31.85
N GLU A 315 -23.04 -15.96 -31.97
CA GLU A 315 -24.17 -16.86 -31.68
C GLU A 315 -24.34 -17.14 -30.18
N GLY A 316 -23.47 -16.58 -29.33
CA GLY A 316 -23.52 -16.72 -27.88
C GLY A 316 -22.75 -17.93 -27.33
N GLU A 317 -22.05 -18.66 -28.20
CA GLU A 317 -21.30 -19.85 -27.83
C GLU A 317 -19.80 -19.58 -27.70
N TYR A 318 -19.16 -20.24 -26.73
CA TYR A 318 -17.71 -20.15 -26.57
C TYR A 318 -17.00 -21.25 -27.33
N TYR A 319 -16.11 -20.87 -28.25
CA TYR A 319 -15.21 -21.81 -28.91
C TYR A 319 -13.97 -22.07 -28.05
N GLU A 320 -13.49 -23.32 -28.01
CA GLU A 320 -12.39 -23.81 -27.16
C GLU A 320 -11.02 -23.13 -27.43
N ILE A 321 -10.89 -21.88 -27.00
CA ILE A 321 -9.64 -21.09 -27.01
C ILE A 321 -9.36 -20.63 -25.58
N PRO A 322 -8.10 -20.48 -25.15
CA PRO A 322 -7.80 -19.90 -23.84
C PRO A 322 -8.39 -18.48 -23.69
N PRO A 323 -9.09 -18.16 -22.59
CA PRO A 323 -9.79 -16.87 -22.44
C PRO A 323 -8.91 -15.62 -22.60
N LYS A 324 -7.62 -15.72 -22.27
CA LYS A 324 -6.64 -14.64 -22.53
C LYS A 324 -6.46 -14.38 -24.02
N VAL A 325 -6.32 -15.44 -24.83
CA VAL A 325 -6.16 -15.34 -26.29
C VAL A 325 -7.47 -14.85 -26.91
N ALA A 326 -8.60 -15.36 -26.45
CA ALA A 326 -9.93 -14.93 -26.90
C ALA A 326 -10.17 -13.43 -26.63
N ASN A 327 -9.72 -12.91 -25.48
CA ASN A 327 -9.82 -11.49 -25.15
C ASN A 327 -8.89 -10.61 -26.00
N ILE A 328 -7.69 -11.07 -26.35
CA ILE A 328 -6.79 -10.37 -27.27
C ILE A 328 -7.43 -10.26 -28.65
N ILE A 329 -8.02 -11.35 -29.15
CA ILE A 329 -8.76 -11.35 -30.41
C ILE A 329 -9.94 -10.36 -30.35
N ALA A 330 -10.76 -10.41 -29.30
CA ALA A 330 -11.89 -9.50 -29.16
C ALA A 330 -11.46 -8.02 -29.11
N THR A 331 -10.36 -7.72 -28.42
CA THR A 331 -9.81 -6.35 -28.33
C THR A 331 -9.24 -5.89 -29.68
N HIS A 332 -8.56 -6.77 -30.41
CA HIS A 332 -8.04 -6.43 -31.72
C HIS A 332 -9.14 -6.13 -32.75
N ILE A 333 -10.27 -6.84 -32.67
CA ILE A 333 -11.44 -6.55 -33.51
C ILE A 333 -12.08 -5.22 -33.07
N GLU A 334 -12.19 -4.96 -31.77
CA GLU A 334 -12.72 -3.70 -31.23
C GLU A 334 -11.88 -2.48 -31.65
N ASP A 335 -10.56 -2.60 -31.61
CA ASP A 335 -9.62 -1.53 -32.00
C ASP A 335 -9.49 -1.35 -33.53
N GLY A 336 -9.88 -2.37 -34.30
CA GLY A 336 -9.81 -2.37 -35.76
C GLY A 336 -11.04 -1.79 -36.47
N VAL A 337 -12.01 -1.29 -35.70
CA VAL A 337 -13.32 -0.76 -36.14
C VAL A 337 -13.34 0.75 -36.02
#